data_AF-A0AAV5GD69-F1
#
_entry.id   AF-A0AAV5GD69-F1
#
_cell.length_a   1.000
_cell.length_b   1.000
_cell.length_c   1.000
_cell.angle_alpha   90.00
_cell.angle_beta   90.00
_cell.angle_gamma   90.00
#
_symmetry.space_group_name_H-M   'P 1'
#
loop_
_entity.id
_entity.type
_entity.pdbx_description
1 polymer ?
#
loop_
_entity_poly.entity_id
_entity_poly.type
_entity_poly.pdbx_seq_one_letter_code
_entity_poly.pdbx_strand_id
1 'polypeptide(L)'
;MLFLSTLLPLAIAAASLAEASTHPPARENQHARRADCVQSYGRCGGEGYSGSTCCTDGWTCVKQNSWYSQCVQGGAGSNEPPKATTTSSKAAASSVIATSAIASTTTTSARPPANTDGAVAIPAIPSDGPVGFASLNGGTTGGAGGAKTTVSDLKSLRAAVKGEAAAIVFIDGIIKGDGDTVDVGGNTSILPANGGGKDGLTGSGFRIKDTSNVIIRGLSLSKSPAPTDLIGIQKATNVWVDHCTFKSDLKAGKDDCKSHPRLDITHAGDFVSVTWNVFTNSWKTSLVGHSENNGKEDTGHLRVSYLWNHFYDVNSRLPSLRFGTGHIANNYYQDIHASGINSREGAEILVESNYFSNAKNPIETADYDGYVVVNDDNIYENSGKPDLSGVGSISPADLGYDYTLEAAVDIPSIVVSGAGAKHYSA
;
A
#
# COMPACT_ATOMS: atom_id res chain seq x y z
N MET A 1 -43.78 -53.84 -57.62
CA MET A 1 -44.59 -53.13 -58.64
C MET A 1 -45.29 -52.00 -57.92
N LEU A 2 -45.14 -50.70 -58.19
CA LEU A 2 -44.57 -49.95 -59.32
C LEU A 2 -43.98 -48.62 -58.77
N PHE A 3 -43.09 -48.03 -59.57
CA PHE A 3 -42.21 -46.87 -59.34
C PHE A 3 -42.88 -45.49 -59.32
N LEU A 4 -42.20 -44.49 -58.70
CA LEU A 4 -41.70 -43.18 -59.24
C LEU A 4 -41.54 -42.20 -58.05
N SER A 5 -40.36 -41.73 -57.62
CA SER A 5 -39.32 -40.91 -58.26
C SER A 5 -39.82 -39.60 -58.88
N THR A 6 -39.55 -38.47 -58.19
CA THR A 6 -38.89 -37.27 -58.77
C THR A 6 -38.42 -36.32 -57.67
N LEU A 7 -37.16 -35.88 -57.80
CA LEU A 7 -36.42 -34.88 -57.02
C LEU A 7 -36.78 -33.43 -57.43
N LEU A 8 -36.73 -32.46 -56.50
CA LEU A 8 -35.80 -31.31 -56.50
C LEU A 8 -36.01 -30.39 -55.26
N PRO A 9 -34.96 -29.76 -54.69
CA PRO A 9 -35.07 -28.75 -53.61
C PRO A 9 -34.66 -27.33 -54.06
N LEU A 10 -35.20 -26.27 -53.42
CA LEU A 10 -34.42 -25.08 -52.96
C LEU A 10 -35.27 -24.03 -52.19
N ALA A 11 -34.85 -23.76 -50.94
CA ALA A 11 -34.73 -22.52 -50.15
C ALA A 11 -35.80 -21.40 -50.16
N ILE A 12 -36.10 -20.84 -48.97
CA ILE A 12 -35.68 -19.49 -48.49
C ILE A 12 -36.34 -19.10 -47.15
N ALA A 13 -35.52 -18.50 -46.27
CA ALA A 13 -35.77 -17.57 -45.16
C ALA A 13 -36.55 -18.00 -43.89
N ALA A 14 -35.80 -18.09 -42.78
CA ALA A 14 -36.32 -17.92 -41.42
C ALA A 14 -36.23 -16.43 -41.02
N ALA A 15 -37.35 -15.84 -40.64
CA ALA A 15 -37.42 -14.49 -40.06
C ALA A 15 -37.39 -14.57 -38.53
N SER A 16 -36.48 -13.79 -37.96
CA SER A 16 -36.31 -13.52 -36.53
C SER A 16 -37.47 -12.67 -36.00
N LEU A 17 -38.02 -13.05 -34.84
CA LEU A 17 -38.87 -12.20 -34.00
C LEU A 17 -38.08 -11.83 -32.75
N ALA A 18 -37.73 -10.56 -32.64
CA ALA A 18 -37.21 -9.94 -31.43
C ALA A 18 -38.39 -9.38 -30.61
N GLU A 19 -38.48 -9.75 -29.34
CA GLU A 19 -39.41 -9.15 -28.37
C GLU A 19 -38.79 -7.90 -27.76
N ALA A 20 -39.55 -6.79 -27.82
CA ALA A 20 -39.23 -5.53 -27.16
C ALA A 20 -39.80 -5.52 -25.74
N SER A 21 -38.95 -5.22 -24.75
CA SER A 21 -39.37 -4.91 -23.37
C SER A 21 -39.31 -3.40 -23.14
N THR A 22 -40.45 -2.82 -22.77
CA THR A 22 -40.64 -1.40 -22.50
C THR A 22 -40.36 -1.06 -21.03
N HIS A 23 -39.38 -0.19 -20.76
CA HIS A 23 -39.17 0.45 -19.45
C HIS A 23 -39.71 1.89 -19.45
N PRO A 24 -40.35 2.37 -18.36
CA PRO A 24 -40.81 3.76 -18.25
C PRO A 24 -39.67 4.73 -17.89
N PRO A 25 -39.79 6.04 -18.21
CA PRO A 25 -38.69 7.00 -18.11
C PRO A 25 -38.46 7.50 -16.68
N ALA A 26 -37.19 7.61 -16.29
CA ALA A 26 -36.75 8.13 -15.00
C ALA A 26 -36.89 9.66 -14.90
N ARG A 27 -37.25 10.14 -13.70
CA ARG A 27 -37.23 11.55 -13.29
C ARG A 27 -35.79 12.07 -13.25
N GLU A 28 -35.57 13.21 -13.89
CA GLU A 28 -34.31 13.96 -13.91
C GLU A 28 -34.01 14.59 -12.54
N ASN A 29 -32.98 14.07 -11.85
CA ASN A 29 -32.52 14.56 -10.56
C ASN A 29 -31.46 15.65 -10.75
N GLN A 30 -31.71 16.83 -10.17
CA GLN A 30 -30.81 17.99 -10.16
C GLN A 30 -29.54 17.82 -9.29
N HIS A 31 -29.04 16.60 -9.12
CA HIS A 31 -27.76 16.28 -8.45
C HIS A 31 -26.58 16.15 -9.43
N ALA A 32 -26.82 16.22 -10.75
CA ALA A 32 -25.80 16.00 -11.77
C ALA A 32 -24.83 17.19 -12.02
N ARG A 33 -24.93 18.31 -11.30
CA ARG A 33 -24.01 19.46 -11.50
C ARG A 33 -22.93 19.63 -10.42
N ARG A 34 -22.91 18.78 -9.40
CA ARG A 34 -21.87 18.80 -8.33
C ARG A 34 -20.79 17.73 -8.48
N ALA A 35 -20.94 16.79 -9.42
CA ALA A 35 -20.01 15.68 -9.62
C ALA A 35 -18.77 16.04 -10.47
N ASP A 36 -18.78 17.19 -11.16
CA ASP A 36 -17.71 17.53 -12.12
C ASP A 36 -16.64 18.45 -11.54
N CYS A 37 -16.77 18.97 -10.31
CA CYS A 37 -15.70 19.79 -9.73
C CYS A 37 -14.65 18.95 -9.01
N VAL A 38 -13.41 19.34 -9.21
CA VAL A 38 -12.21 18.69 -8.66
C VAL A 38 -12.25 18.76 -7.13
N GLN A 39 -12.04 17.61 -6.49
CA GLN A 39 -12.03 17.48 -5.04
C GLN A 39 -10.84 18.23 -4.42
N SER A 40 -10.83 18.37 -3.10
CA SER A 40 -9.75 18.99 -2.34
C SER A 40 -8.36 18.52 -2.79
N TYR A 41 -7.45 19.45 -3.08
CA TYR A 41 -6.08 19.21 -3.55
C TYR A 41 -5.94 18.55 -4.93
N GLY A 42 -7.01 18.33 -5.67
CA GLY A 42 -6.92 17.81 -7.04
C GLY A 42 -6.41 18.86 -8.04
N ARG A 43 -5.87 18.38 -9.17
CA ARG A 43 -5.46 19.24 -10.30
C ARG A 43 -6.69 19.82 -11.00
N CYS A 44 -6.70 21.13 -11.14
CA CYS A 44 -7.78 21.90 -11.76
C CYS A 44 -7.29 22.77 -12.94
N GLY A 45 -6.06 22.58 -13.40
CA GLY A 45 -5.54 23.33 -14.55
C GLY A 45 -4.07 23.08 -14.86
N GLY A 46 -3.57 23.84 -15.84
CA GLY A 46 -2.21 23.77 -16.37
C GLY A 46 -2.17 23.54 -17.89
N GLU A 47 -1.07 23.91 -18.54
CA GLU A 47 -0.87 23.65 -19.97
C GLU A 47 -1.06 22.16 -20.31
N GLY A 48 -1.87 21.88 -21.34
CA GLY A 48 -2.23 20.52 -21.77
C GLY A 48 -3.30 19.81 -20.94
N TYR A 49 -3.84 20.42 -19.88
CA TYR A 49 -4.90 19.82 -19.07
C TYR A 49 -6.28 19.96 -19.72
N SER A 50 -7.01 18.85 -19.86
CA SER A 50 -8.36 18.77 -20.44
C SER A 50 -9.47 18.41 -19.45
N GLY A 51 -9.13 18.26 -18.16
CA GLY A 51 -10.08 17.94 -17.10
C GLY A 51 -10.82 19.16 -16.55
N SER A 52 -11.56 18.97 -15.45
CA SER A 52 -12.38 20.01 -14.86
C SER A 52 -11.56 21.11 -14.20
N THR A 53 -11.96 22.37 -14.40
CA THR A 53 -11.27 23.56 -13.88
C THR A 53 -11.92 24.18 -12.65
N CYS A 54 -13.06 23.64 -12.22
CA CYS A 54 -13.73 24.07 -10.99
C CYS A 54 -13.32 23.18 -9.81
N CYS A 55 -13.30 23.75 -8.61
CA CYS A 55 -13.03 23.05 -7.36
C CYS A 55 -14.32 22.92 -6.54
N THR A 56 -14.40 21.90 -5.68
CA THR A 56 -15.50 21.74 -4.73
C THR A 56 -15.67 22.94 -3.80
N ASP A 57 -16.87 23.17 -3.29
CA ASP A 57 -17.20 24.32 -2.42
C ASP A 57 -16.16 24.54 -1.30
N GLY A 58 -15.65 25.77 -1.18
CA GLY A 58 -14.60 26.14 -0.22
C GLY A 58 -13.17 25.98 -0.73
N TRP A 59 -12.99 25.55 -1.98
CA TRP A 59 -11.69 25.39 -2.61
C TRP A 59 -11.57 26.26 -3.87
N THR A 60 -10.37 26.76 -4.12
CA THR A 60 -10.06 27.64 -5.25
C THR A 60 -8.96 27.03 -6.09
N CYS A 61 -9.12 27.04 -7.41
CA CYS A 61 -8.08 26.60 -8.32
C CYS A 61 -6.96 27.63 -8.38
N VAL A 62 -5.78 27.29 -7.85
CA VAL A 62 -4.62 28.18 -7.80
C VAL A 62 -3.50 27.63 -8.67
N LYS A 63 -3.00 28.46 -9.58
CA LYS A 63 -1.86 28.13 -10.45
C LYS A 63 -0.59 28.01 -9.62
N GLN A 64 0.06 26.86 -9.68
CA GLN A 64 1.35 26.61 -9.02
C GLN A 64 2.51 26.85 -10.01
N ASN A 65 2.35 26.42 -11.26
CA ASN A 65 3.26 26.71 -12.35
C ASN A 65 2.52 26.65 -13.70
N SER A 66 3.21 26.85 -14.83
CA SER A 66 2.57 26.85 -16.17
C SER A 66 1.85 25.56 -16.52
N TRP A 67 2.29 24.42 -16.00
CA TRP A 67 1.77 23.09 -16.32
C TRP A 67 0.80 22.55 -15.26
N TYR A 68 0.65 23.22 -14.12
CA TYR A 68 -0.11 22.69 -12.99
C TYR A 68 -0.82 23.77 -12.15
N SER A 69 -2.13 23.59 -11.96
CA SER A 69 -2.97 24.35 -11.03
C SER A 69 -3.73 23.38 -10.12
N GLN A 70 -3.90 23.73 -8.85
CA GLN A 70 -4.43 22.84 -7.82
C GLN A 70 -5.56 23.51 -7.04
N CYS A 71 -6.58 22.73 -6.67
CA CYS A 71 -7.59 23.15 -5.72
C CYS A 71 -7.00 23.28 -4.32
N VAL A 72 -6.95 24.49 -3.77
CA VAL A 72 -6.47 24.76 -2.41
C VAL A 72 -7.49 25.56 -1.60
N GLN A 73 -7.49 25.40 -0.28
CA GLN A 73 -8.36 26.17 0.62
C GLN A 73 -7.90 27.63 0.68
N GLY A 74 -8.72 28.53 0.15
CA GLY A 74 -8.41 29.96 0.11
C GLY A 74 -8.71 30.66 1.43
N GLY A 75 -7.67 31.05 2.17
CA GLY A 75 -7.71 32.24 3.02
C GLY A 75 -7.69 33.50 2.15
N ALA A 76 -8.45 34.53 2.55
CA ALA A 76 -8.68 35.76 1.79
C ALA A 76 -7.39 36.45 1.29
N GLY A 77 -7.37 36.87 0.02
CA GLY A 77 -6.29 37.69 -0.54
C GLY A 77 -6.47 38.04 -2.02
N SER A 78 -7.22 39.12 -2.29
CA SER A 78 -7.20 40.03 -3.46
C SER A 78 -7.35 39.49 -4.90
N ASN A 79 -8.41 39.96 -5.54
CA ASN A 79 -8.70 39.98 -6.98
C ASN A 79 -7.57 40.55 -7.85
N GLU A 80 -7.31 39.91 -9.01
CA GLU A 80 -7.26 40.60 -10.32
C GLU A 80 -7.40 39.60 -11.49
N PRO A 81 -8.35 39.77 -12.43
CA PRO A 81 -8.38 39.03 -13.68
C PRO A 81 -7.70 39.82 -14.83
N PRO A 82 -7.01 39.17 -15.78
CA PRO A 82 -6.41 39.86 -16.92
C PRO A 82 -7.46 40.31 -17.94
N LYS A 83 -7.31 41.57 -18.38
CA LYS A 83 -8.10 42.31 -19.36
C LYS A 83 -8.04 41.68 -20.76
N ALA A 84 -9.21 41.32 -21.32
CA ALA A 84 -9.46 41.40 -22.76
C ALA A 84 -10.92 41.81 -23.05
N THR A 85 -11.03 42.71 -24.02
CA THR A 85 -12.12 43.60 -24.45
C THR A 85 -13.42 42.93 -24.90
N THR A 86 -14.60 43.39 -24.44
CA THR A 86 -15.75 43.81 -25.30
C THR A 86 -16.99 44.32 -24.53
N THR A 87 -17.44 45.53 -24.93
CA THR A 87 -18.81 46.10 -25.00
C THR A 87 -19.87 45.91 -23.90
N SER A 88 -20.09 47.01 -23.16
CA SER A 88 -21.36 47.67 -22.76
C SER A 88 -22.69 46.90 -22.84
N SER A 89 -23.37 46.74 -21.69
CA SER A 89 -24.68 47.38 -21.42
C SER A 89 -25.13 47.16 -19.96
N LYS A 90 -26.22 47.84 -19.58
CA LYS A 90 -26.47 48.54 -18.31
C LYS A 90 -27.55 47.81 -17.47
N ALA A 91 -27.37 47.86 -16.15
CA ALA A 91 -28.35 47.92 -15.06
C ALA A 91 -29.50 46.89 -14.95
N ALA A 92 -29.67 46.30 -13.76
CA ALA A 92 -30.73 46.73 -12.82
C ALA A 92 -30.58 46.02 -11.47
N ALA A 93 -30.80 46.80 -10.41
CA ALA A 93 -30.83 46.39 -9.01
C ALA A 93 -32.13 45.65 -8.66
N SER A 94 -32.10 44.82 -7.62
CA SER A 94 -33.14 44.91 -6.58
C SER A 94 -32.71 44.25 -5.27
N SER A 95 -32.98 45.00 -4.20
CA SER A 95 -32.80 44.71 -2.78
C SER A 95 -34.10 44.17 -2.15
N VAL A 96 -34.01 43.30 -1.13
CA VAL A 96 -34.94 43.16 0.02
C VAL A 96 -34.26 42.27 1.08
N ILE A 97 -33.82 42.79 2.24
CA ILE A 97 -34.52 43.00 3.53
C ILE A 97 -34.77 41.71 4.36
N ALA A 98 -34.00 41.60 5.47
CA ALA A 98 -34.35 41.26 6.88
C ALA A 98 -35.26 40.04 7.19
N THR A 99 -35.18 39.30 8.30
CA THR A 99 -34.92 39.65 9.72
C THR A 99 -34.88 38.38 10.60
N SER A 100 -34.26 38.49 11.80
CA SER A 100 -34.55 37.81 13.09
C SER A 100 -34.21 36.31 13.26
N ALA A 101 -33.24 35.92 14.12
CA ALA A 101 -33.24 35.85 15.61
C ALA A 101 -34.16 34.70 16.14
N ILE A 102 -33.83 33.84 17.13
CA ILE A 102 -33.42 34.06 18.54
C ILE A 102 -32.94 32.71 19.18
N ALA A 103 -31.91 32.79 20.04
CA ALA A 103 -31.55 32.08 21.32
C ALA A 103 -31.89 30.59 21.58
N SER A 104 -30.93 29.74 21.98
CA SER A 104 -30.38 29.43 23.34
C SER A 104 -31.13 28.36 24.14
N THR A 105 -30.42 27.31 24.57
CA THR A 105 -30.60 26.66 25.89
C THR A 105 -29.31 25.95 26.33
N THR A 106 -28.94 26.21 27.58
CA THR A 106 -27.87 25.58 28.37
C THR A 106 -28.46 24.72 29.50
N THR A 107 -27.84 23.58 29.83
CA THR A 107 -27.92 22.90 31.15
C THR A 107 -26.66 22.04 31.35
N THR A 108 -25.65 22.47 32.13
CA THR A 108 -25.31 22.05 33.53
C THR A 108 -25.19 20.54 33.74
N SER A 109 -23.98 19.97 33.84
CA SER A 109 -23.12 19.81 35.05
C SER A 109 -23.47 18.58 35.91
N ALA A 110 -22.56 17.59 35.94
CA ALA A 110 -22.30 16.75 37.10
C ALA A 110 -20.90 16.09 37.02
N ARG A 111 -20.16 16.16 38.13
CA ARG A 111 -18.88 15.51 38.52
C ARG A 111 -19.04 15.19 40.04
N PRO A 112 -18.29 14.31 40.78
CA PRO A 112 -17.15 13.38 40.55
C PRO A 112 -17.44 11.93 41.11
N PRO A 113 -16.47 10.99 41.39
CA PRO A 113 -15.23 11.12 42.20
C PRO A 113 -13.93 10.83 41.44
N ALA A 114 -12.80 11.07 42.11
CA ALA A 114 -11.43 10.95 41.63
C ALA A 114 -10.75 9.62 41.99
N ASN A 115 -9.79 9.25 41.14
CA ASN A 115 -8.56 8.45 41.32
C ASN A 115 -8.63 6.95 41.68
N THR A 116 -8.25 6.12 40.71
CA THR A 116 -7.23 5.05 40.85
C THR A 116 -6.55 4.82 39.50
N ASP A 117 -5.21 4.91 39.50
CA ASP A 117 -4.21 4.48 38.51
C ASP A 117 -4.29 4.94 37.04
N GLY A 118 -3.17 5.48 36.56
CA GLY A 118 -2.96 5.93 35.19
C GLY A 118 -2.93 4.78 34.19
N ALA A 119 -4.10 4.24 33.85
CA ALA A 119 -4.28 3.42 32.67
C ALA A 119 -4.08 4.30 31.43
N VAL A 120 -2.88 4.24 30.84
CA VAL A 120 -2.63 4.71 29.48
C VAL A 120 -3.66 4.02 28.58
N ALA A 121 -4.42 4.79 27.80
CA ALA A 121 -5.39 4.24 26.87
C ALA A 121 -4.67 3.27 25.92
N ILE A 122 -5.05 1.99 25.98
CA ILE A 122 -4.41 0.94 25.18
C ILE A 122 -4.86 1.13 23.72
N PRO A 123 -3.95 1.27 22.75
CA PRO A 123 -4.30 1.45 21.35
C PRO A 123 -5.23 0.34 20.83
N ALA A 124 -6.10 0.70 19.88
CA ALA A 124 -6.94 -0.27 19.20
C ALA A 124 -6.17 -0.92 18.05
N ILE A 125 -6.51 -2.15 17.66
CA ILE A 125 -6.08 -2.66 16.35
C ILE A 125 -6.89 -1.88 15.31
N PRO A 126 -6.26 -1.31 14.28
CA PRO A 126 -7.00 -0.70 13.18
C PRO A 126 -7.94 -1.71 12.51
N SER A 127 -9.12 -1.29 12.11
CA SER A 127 -10.17 -2.15 11.54
C SER A 127 -9.98 -2.49 10.06
N ASP A 128 -8.93 -1.98 9.44
CA ASP A 128 -8.55 -2.29 8.06
C ASP A 128 -7.77 -3.62 8.05
N GLY A 129 -8.31 -4.64 7.38
CA GLY A 129 -7.56 -5.87 7.12
C GLY A 129 -6.43 -5.62 6.11
N PRO A 130 -5.51 -6.58 5.93
CA PRO A 130 -4.49 -6.46 4.89
C PRO A 130 -5.11 -6.37 3.50
N VAL A 131 -4.48 -5.59 2.62
CA VAL A 131 -4.61 -5.74 1.16
C VAL A 131 -3.47 -6.67 0.68
N GLY A 132 -3.69 -7.45 -0.37
CA GLY A 132 -2.69 -8.37 -0.90
C GLY A 132 -2.88 -9.81 -0.45
N PHE A 133 -1.88 -10.65 -0.68
CA PHE A 133 -1.99 -12.09 -0.42
C PHE A 133 -2.26 -12.46 1.05
N ALA A 134 -1.88 -11.62 2.02
CA ALA A 134 -2.22 -11.88 3.44
C ALA A 134 -3.73 -11.78 3.74
N SER A 135 -4.53 -11.22 2.84
CA SER A 135 -6.01 -11.22 2.93
C SER A 135 -6.64 -12.56 2.55
N LEU A 136 -5.91 -13.41 1.81
CA LEU A 136 -6.38 -14.70 1.36
C LEU A 136 -6.15 -15.78 2.42
N ASN A 137 -6.48 -17.04 2.10
CA ASN A 137 -6.25 -18.19 2.97
C ASN A 137 -6.88 -18.05 4.37
N GLY A 138 -8.09 -17.47 4.44
CA GLY A 138 -8.77 -17.19 5.71
C GLY A 138 -8.39 -15.84 6.35
N GLY A 139 -7.46 -15.10 5.75
CA GLY A 139 -7.07 -13.75 6.15
C GLY A 139 -6.05 -13.69 7.28
N THR A 140 -5.67 -12.47 7.67
CA THR A 140 -4.71 -12.20 8.74
C THR A 140 -5.34 -11.23 9.74
N THR A 141 -5.61 -11.70 10.96
CA THR A 141 -6.22 -10.95 12.06
C THR A 141 -5.27 -10.72 13.23
N GLY A 142 -4.09 -11.35 13.21
CA GLY A 142 -3.12 -11.32 14.28
C GLY A 142 -3.74 -11.76 15.62
N GLY A 143 -3.51 -10.96 16.66
CA GLY A 143 -4.01 -11.20 18.01
C GLY A 143 -5.40 -10.67 18.30
N ALA A 144 -6.22 -10.35 17.30
CA ALA A 144 -7.58 -9.88 17.52
C ALA A 144 -8.37 -10.77 18.51
N GLY A 145 -9.02 -10.16 19.49
CA GLY A 145 -9.73 -10.86 20.58
C GLY A 145 -8.83 -11.44 21.68
N GLY A 146 -7.51 -11.30 21.53
CA GLY A 146 -6.50 -11.81 22.45
C GLY A 146 -6.18 -10.91 23.65
N ALA A 147 -5.27 -11.41 24.49
CA ALA A 147 -4.76 -10.66 25.64
C ALA A 147 -3.91 -9.46 25.18
N LYS A 148 -4.12 -8.30 25.81
CA LYS A 148 -3.35 -7.07 25.52
C LYS A 148 -2.25 -6.87 26.56
N THR A 149 -1.01 -6.71 26.11
CA THR A 149 0.15 -6.49 26.98
C THR A 149 1.02 -5.37 26.43
N THR A 150 1.46 -4.44 27.29
CA THR A 150 2.47 -3.44 26.94
C THR A 150 3.84 -3.87 27.48
N VAL A 151 4.88 -3.77 26.66
CA VAL A 151 6.25 -4.18 26.99
C VAL A 151 7.23 -3.06 26.66
N SER A 152 8.23 -2.87 27.52
CA SER A 152 9.26 -1.83 27.35
C SER A 152 10.69 -2.39 27.47
N ASP A 153 10.83 -3.73 27.54
CA ASP A 153 12.11 -4.41 27.63
C ASP A 153 12.10 -5.73 26.84
N LEU A 154 13.29 -6.21 26.48
CA LEU A 154 13.45 -7.38 25.63
C LEU A 154 12.94 -8.68 26.26
N LYS A 155 13.04 -8.83 27.59
CA LYS A 155 12.62 -10.04 28.29
C LYS A 155 11.09 -10.13 28.29
N SER A 156 10.41 -9.03 28.61
CA SER A 156 8.94 -8.98 28.56
C SER A 156 8.41 -9.13 27.13
N LEU A 157 9.07 -8.52 26.14
CA LEU A 157 8.73 -8.70 24.72
C LEU A 157 8.78 -10.18 24.31
N ARG A 158 9.89 -10.87 24.56
CA ARG A 158 10.04 -12.30 24.22
C ARG A 158 9.02 -13.19 24.92
N ALA A 159 8.64 -12.85 26.15
CA ALA A 159 7.62 -13.59 26.88
C ALA A 159 6.22 -13.38 26.28
N ALA A 160 5.90 -12.15 25.89
CA ALA A 160 4.56 -11.76 25.44
C ALA A 160 4.21 -12.23 24.02
N VAL A 161 5.21 -12.41 23.15
CA VAL A 161 5.02 -12.78 21.73
C VAL A 161 5.14 -14.28 21.44
N LYS A 162 5.30 -15.11 22.48
CA LYS A 162 5.50 -16.56 22.34
C LYS A 162 4.19 -17.34 22.41
N GLY A 163 4.10 -18.39 21.59
CA GLY A 163 3.01 -19.37 21.64
C GLY A 163 1.90 -19.06 20.65
N GLU A 164 0.81 -19.82 20.72
CA GLU A 164 -0.25 -19.79 19.69
C GLU A 164 -1.54 -19.12 20.18
N ALA A 165 -1.58 -18.67 21.43
CA ALA A 165 -2.74 -17.97 21.97
C ALA A 165 -2.82 -16.56 21.38
N ALA A 166 -4.03 -16.11 21.04
CA ALA A 166 -4.23 -14.77 20.51
C ALA A 166 -3.67 -13.70 21.47
N ALA A 167 -2.76 -12.86 20.99
CA ALA A 167 -2.07 -11.86 21.80
C ALA A 167 -1.80 -10.56 21.04
N ILE A 168 -2.05 -9.43 21.69
CA ILE A 168 -1.74 -8.08 21.19
C ILE A 168 -0.67 -7.49 22.10
N VAL A 169 0.51 -7.30 21.54
CA VAL A 169 1.70 -6.82 22.25
C VAL A 169 2.03 -5.41 21.78
N PHE A 170 1.91 -4.44 22.69
CA PHE A 170 2.29 -3.07 22.47
C PHE A 170 3.73 -2.85 22.92
N ILE A 171 4.58 -2.34 22.04
CA ILE A 171 5.95 -1.93 22.39
C ILE A 171 5.92 -0.47 22.83
N ASP A 172 6.46 -0.16 24.00
CA ASP A 172 6.62 1.19 24.53
C ASP A 172 8.11 1.60 24.50
N GLY A 173 8.43 2.51 23.59
CA GLY A 173 9.78 2.97 23.29
C GLY A 173 10.58 2.03 22.38
N ILE A 174 11.80 2.44 22.06
CA ILE A 174 12.73 1.59 21.29
C ILE A 174 13.42 0.61 22.24
N ILE A 175 12.99 -0.66 22.20
CA ILE A 175 13.62 -1.74 22.95
C ILE A 175 15.01 -2.02 22.36
N LYS A 176 16.01 -2.13 23.24
CA LYS A 176 17.36 -2.56 22.85
C LYS A 176 17.46 -4.08 22.90
N GLY A 177 17.79 -4.65 21.75
CA GLY A 177 18.11 -6.04 21.51
C GLY A 177 19.50 -6.43 22.00
N ASP A 178 19.73 -7.72 22.08
CA ASP A 178 20.99 -8.37 22.48
C ASP A 178 21.68 -9.07 21.30
N GLY A 179 21.13 -8.95 20.09
CA GLY A 179 21.61 -9.58 18.86
C GLY A 179 20.84 -10.85 18.47
N ASP A 180 20.17 -11.49 19.44
CA ASP A 180 19.39 -12.68 19.20
C ASP A 180 17.99 -12.33 18.66
N THR A 181 17.38 -13.28 17.97
CA THR A 181 16.02 -13.16 17.45
C THR A 181 14.98 -13.09 18.58
N VAL A 182 13.87 -12.40 18.29
CA VAL A 182 12.62 -12.50 19.04
C VAL A 182 11.71 -13.44 18.25
N ASP A 183 11.56 -14.68 18.72
CA ASP A 183 10.68 -15.66 18.08
C ASP A 183 9.22 -15.33 18.39
N VAL A 184 8.43 -15.11 17.34
CA VAL A 184 7.01 -14.74 17.41
C VAL A 184 6.17 -15.95 17.06
N GLY A 185 5.25 -16.30 17.94
CA GLY A 185 4.27 -17.37 17.70
C GLY A 185 3.01 -16.86 16.99
N GLY A 186 2.09 -17.78 16.72
CA GLY A 186 0.90 -17.50 15.91
C GLY A 186 -0.12 -16.61 16.61
N ASN A 187 -1.08 -16.11 15.84
CA ASN A 187 -2.18 -15.26 16.34
C ASN A 187 -1.67 -14.06 17.13
N THR A 188 -0.62 -13.41 16.66
CA THR A 188 0.06 -12.34 17.40
C THR A 188 0.04 -11.03 16.62
N SER A 189 -0.30 -9.93 17.29
CA SER A 189 -0.13 -8.57 16.78
C SER A 189 0.93 -7.85 17.60
N ILE A 190 1.94 -7.28 16.95
CA ILE A 190 2.96 -6.44 17.59
C ILE A 190 2.81 -5.01 17.05
N LEU A 191 2.47 -4.08 17.93
CA LEU A 191 2.04 -2.71 17.62
C LEU A 191 2.82 -1.69 18.47
N PRO A 192 2.90 -0.40 18.06
CA PRO A 192 3.44 0.66 18.91
C PRO A 192 2.43 1.04 20.02
N ALA A 193 2.91 1.34 21.23
CA ALA A 193 2.09 1.83 22.34
C ALA A 193 1.78 3.34 22.24
N ASN A 194 2.69 4.12 21.64
CA ASN A 194 2.68 5.59 21.61
C ASN A 194 2.36 6.15 20.22
N GLY A 195 1.95 5.30 19.28
CA GLY A 195 1.77 5.66 17.88
C GLY A 195 3.10 5.93 17.16
N GLY A 196 2.98 6.42 15.93
CA GLY A 196 3.98 6.24 14.90
C GLY A 196 5.39 6.74 15.16
N GLY A 197 6.37 5.84 14.97
CA GLY A 197 7.80 6.17 14.84
C GLY A 197 8.62 6.16 16.12
N LYS A 198 8.00 6.08 17.30
CA LYS A 198 8.68 6.15 18.61
C LYS A 198 8.98 4.79 19.24
N ASP A 199 8.28 3.76 18.79
CA ASP A 199 8.33 2.43 19.38
C ASP A 199 8.85 1.41 18.39
N GLY A 200 9.52 0.37 18.90
CA GLY A 200 10.05 -0.70 18.08
C GLY A 200 11.28 -1.35 18.69
N LEU A 201 12.16 -1.85 17.82
CA LEU A 201 13.28 -2.71 18.21
C LEU A 201 14.55 -2.28 17.48
N THR A 202 15.65 -2.18 18.24
CA THR A 202 16.98 -1.99 17.68
C THR A 202 17.95 -3.01 18.21
N GLY A 203 18.92 -3.50 17.43
CA GLY A 203 19.93 -4.44 17.93
C GLY A 203 19.50 -5.92 17.95
N SER A 204 18.29 -6.23 17.47
CA SER A 204 17.72 -7.58 17.30
C SER A 204 16.69 -7.52 16.17
N GLY A 205 15.97 -8.62 15.93
CA GLY A 205 14.83 -8.62 15.02
C GLY A 205 13.86 -9.77 15.30
N PHE A 206 12.73 -9.77 14.59
CA PHE A 206 11.65 -10.73 14.78
C PHE A 206 11.83 -11.93 13.86
N ARG A 207 11.56 -13.14 14.35
CA ARG A 207 11.46 -14.33 13.54
C ARG A 207 10.09 -14.98 13.71
N ILE A 208 9.35 -15.08 12.62
CA ILE A 208 8.05 -15.74 12.54
C ILE A 208 8.30 -17.07 11.84
N LYS A 209 8.21 -18.18 12.57
CA LYS A 209 8.61 -19.49 12.05
C LYS A 209 7.61 -20.59 12.36
N ASP A 210 7.25 -21.36 11.33
CA ASP A 210 6.39 -22.55 11.44
C ASP A 210 5.06 -22.25 12.17
N THR A 211 4.49 -21.09 11.87
CA THR A 211 3.27 -20.58 12.51
C THR A 211 2.47 -19.71 11.52
N SER A 212 1.35 -19.14 11.93
CA SER A 212 0.50 -18.33 11.06
C SER A 212 -0.20 -17.18 11.78
N ASN A 213 -0.80 -16.28 11.00
CA ASN A 213 -1.67 -15.22 11.49
C ASN A 213 -0.92 -14.22 12.39
N VAL A 214 0.05 -13.50 11.81
CA VAL A 214 0.88 -12.53 12.53
C VAL A 214 0.81 -11.16 11.89
N ILE A 215 0.66 -10.12 12.73
CA ILE A 215 0.72 -8.72 12.31
C ILE A 215 1.91 -8.05 13.02
N ILE A 216 2.79 -7.43 12.25
CA ILE A 216 3.80 -6.50 12.78
C ILE A 216 3.55 -5.15 12.12
N ARG A 217 3.15 -4.14 12.91
CA ARG A 217 2.65 -2.89 12.34
C ARG A 217 3.13 -1.67 13.10
N GLY A 218 3.47 -0.59 12.39
CA GLY A 218 3.75 0.73 12.98
C GLY A 218 5.11 0.88 13.68
N LEU A 219 6.03 -0.09 13.56
CA LEU A 219 7.27 -0.13 14.35
C LEU A 219 8.47 0.50 13.64
N SER A 220 9.32 1.17 14.42
CA SER A 220 10.66 1.60 14.02
C SER A 220 11.68 0.49 14.30
N LEU A 221 12.23 -0.12 13.24
CA LEU A 221 13.11 -1.29 13.30
C LEU A 221 14.50 -0.95 12.75
N SER A 222 15.56 -1.28 13.49
CA SER A 222 16.92 -0.94 13.04
C SER A 222 18.03 -1.84 13.57
N LYS A 223 19.14 -1.91 12.85
CA LYS A 223 20.39 -2.54 13.32
C LYS A 223 20.24 -3.99 13.82
N SER A 224 19.77 -4.92 12.98
CA SER A 224 19.86 -6.35 13.31
C SER A 224 21.26 -6.88 12.96
N PRO A 225 22.04 -7.41 13.93
CA PRO A 225 23.32 -8.03 13.61
C PRO A 225 23.09 -9.40 12.97
N ALA A 226 23.93 -9.79 12.01
CA ALA A 226 23.92 -11.17 11.52
C ALA A 226 24.06 -12.18 12.68
N PRO A 227 23.37 -13.33 12.58
CA PRO A 227 22.59 -13.80 11.43
C PRO A 227 21.13 -13.30 11.39
N THR A 228 20.76 -12.36 12.27
CA THR A 228 19.38 -11.92 12.47
C THR A 228 18.95 -10.88 11.44
N ASP A 229 17.77 -11.07 10.88
CA ASP A 229 17.06 -10.07 10.05
C ASP A 229 16.16 -9.19 10.94
N LEU A 230 15.73 -8.02 10.46
CA LEU A 230 14.77 -7.22 11.23
C LEU A 230 13.43 -7.95 11.33
N ILE A 231 13.02 -8.59 10.23
CA ILE A 231 11.91 -9.53 10.19
C ILE A 231 12.30 -10.70 9.28
N GLY A 232 12.34 -11.91 9.86
CA GLY A 232 12.49 -13.16 9.12
C GLY A 232 11.21 -13.98 9.18
N ILE A 233 10.60 -14.25 8.03
CA ILE A 233 9.40 -15.07 7.87
C ILE A 233 9.82 -16.41 7.26
N GLN A 234 9.64 -17.51 8.00
CA GLN A 234 10.18 -18.82 7.64
C GLN A 234 9.10 -19.89 7.78
N LYS A 235 8.64 -20.49 6.68
CA LYS A 235 7.58 -21.52 6.73
C LYS A 235 6.34 -21.06 7.48
N ALA A 236 6.05 -19.76 7.40
CA ALA A 236 4.94 -19.13 8.07
C ALA A 236 3.94 -18.60 7.04
N THR A 237 2.66 -18.58 7.42
CA THR A 237 1.57 -18.18 6.51
C THR A 237 0.72 -17.06 7.10
N ASN A 238 0.09 -16.26 6.24
CA ASN A 238 -0.81 -15.17 6.67
C ASN A 238 -0.09 -14.20 7.61
N VAL A 239 0.89 -13.49 7.03
CA VAL A 239 1.70 -12.50 7.74
C VAL A 239 1.51 -11.13 7.10
N TRP A 240 1.21 -10.14 7.92
CA TRP A 240 1.07 -8.75 7.50
C TRP A 240 2.10 -7.86 8.17
N VAL A 241 2.97 -7.26 7.36
CA VAL A 241 3.97 -6.30 7.80
C VAL A 241 3.62 -4.93 7.23
N ASP A 242 3.20 -4.02 8.11
CA ASP A 242 2.55 -2.78 7.67
C ASP A 242 3.05 -1.53 8.40
N HIS A 243 3.15 -0.39 7.70
CA HIS A 243 3.54 0.89 8.29
C HIS A 243 4.80 0.79 9.16
N CYS A 244 5.75 -0.08 8.86
CA CYS A 244 7.00 -0.18 9.60
C CYS A 244 8.09 0.66 8.92
N THR A 245 9.05 1.14 9.70
CA THR A 245 10.26 1.77 9.15
C THR A 245 11.46 0.88 9.44
N PHE A 246 12.09 0.37 8.38
CA PHE A 246 13.30 -0.44 8.40
C PHE A 246 14.49 0.46 8.10
N LYS A 247 15.42 0.58 9.06
CA LYS A 247 16.59 1.43 8.92
C LYS A 247 17.90 0.65 9.14
N SER A 248 18.80 0.76 8.18
CA SER A 248 20.21 0.31 8.32
C SER A 248 21.20 1.48 8.37
N ASP A 249 22.44 1.17 8.01
CA ASP A 249 23.42 2.08 7.45
C ASP A 249 24.03 1.52 6.14
N LEU A 250 24.38 2.44 5.22
CA LEU A 250 25.22 2.16 4.04
C LEU A 250 26.71 2.42 4.33
N LYS A 251 27.05 2.75 5.59
CA LYS A 251 28.42 3.12 5.99
C LYS A 251 29.30 1.90 6.15
N ALA A 252 28.73 0.82 6.67
CA ALA A 252 29.35 -0.49 6.66
C ALA A 252 29.39 -1.02 5.20
N GLY A 253 30.45 -1.71 4.82
CA GLY A 253 30.56 -2.28 3.47
C GLY A 253 29.48 -3.32 3.20
N LYS A 254 29.18 -3.60 1.92
CA LYS A 254 28.14 -4.56 1.48
C LYS A 254 28.24 -5.99 2.07
N ASP A 255 29.42 -6.37 2.56
CA ASP A 255 29.74 -7.68 3.13
C ASP A 255 29.88 -7.63 4.66
N ASP A 256 29.71 -6.46 5.28
CA ASP A 256 29.60 -6.35 6.73
C ASP A 256 28.22 -6.84 7.17
N CYS A 257 28.19 -8.14 7.44
CA CYS A 257 27.00 -8.88 7.86
C CYS A 257 26.35 -8.32 9.14
N LYS A 258 27.03 -7.44 9.89
CA LYS A 258 26.46 -6.78 11.08
C LYS A 258 25.39 -5.73 10.74
N SER A 259 25.15 -5.46 9.46
CA SER A 259 24.32 -4.37 8.95
C SER A 259 23.34 -4.80 7.84
N HIS A 260 22.85 -6.05 7.85
CA HIS A 260 21.84 -6.53 6.89
C HIS A 260 20.43 -6.57 7.50
N PRO A 261 19.81 -5.42 7.82
CA PRO A 261 18.41 -5.39 8.20
C PRO A 261 17.60 -5.70 6.97
N ARG A 262 17.10 -6.92 6.98
CA ARG A 262 16.26 -7.46 5.94
C ARG A 262 14.85 -7.68 6.44
N LEU A 263 13.92 -7.63 5.52
CA LEU A 263 12.68 -8.38 5.60
C LEU A 263 12.83 -9.57 4.66
N ASP A 264 13.12 -10.75 5.19
CA ASP A 264 13.32 -11.96 4.38
C ASP A 264 12.13 -12.92 4.55
N ILE A 265 11.61 -13.45 3.43
CA ILE A 265 10.52 -14.43 3.38
C ILE A 265 11.06 -15.69 2.72
N THR A 266 11.18 -16.77 3.48
CA THR A 266 11.95 -17.95 3.06
C THR A 266 11.26 -19.22 3.52
N HIS A 267 11.77 -20.36 3.04
CA HIS A 267 11.33 -21.67 3.46
C HIS A 267 9.82 -21.88 3.31
N ALA A 268 9.30 -21.71 2.09
CA ALA A 268 7.86 -21.80 1.82
C ALA A 268 6.98 -20.86 2.68
N GLY A 269 7.51 -19.71 3.12
CA GLY A 269 6.68 -18.63 3.64
C GLY A 269 5.64 -18.23 2.60
N ASP A 270 4.39 -17.98 2.99
CA ASP A 270 3.31 -17.85 2.02
C ASP A 270 2.20 -16.91 2.50
N PHE A 271 1.42 -16.36 1.57
CA PHE A 271 0.37 -15.39 1.88
C PHE A 271 0.87 -14.22 2.75
N VAL A 272 1.87 -13.50 2.24
CA VAL A 272 2.49 -12.37 2.95
C VAL A 272 2.18 -11.06 2.24
N SER A 273 1.77 -10.06 3.01
CA SER A 273 1.63 -8.68 2.53
C SER A 273 2.59 -7.76 3.26
N VAL A 274 3.37 -7.00 2.49
CA VAL A 274 4.31 -5.98 2.94
C VAL A 274 3.78 -4.65 2.42
N THR A 275 3.13 -3.87 3.28
CA THR A 275 2.39 -2.67 2.84
C THR A 275 2.79 -1.41 3.60
N TRP A 276 2.80 -0.26 2.91
CA TRP A 276 3.04 1.04 3.54
C TRP A 276 4.33 1.12 4.38
N ASN A 277 5.35 0.33 4.08
CA ASN A 277 6.60 0.35 4.84
C ASN A 277 7.60 1.33 4.23
N VAL A 278 8.56 1.78 5.03
CA VAL A 278 9.74 2.51 4.55
C VAL A 278 10.97 1.64 4.76
N PHE A 279 11.71 1.38 3.70
CA PHE A 279 13.02 0.73 3.74
C PHE A 279 14.09 1.76 3.37
N THR A 280 15.07 1.99 4.24
CA THR A 280 16.09 3.00 3.97
C THR A 280 17.51 2.64 4.44
N ASN A 281 18.48 3.16 3.68
CA ASN A 281 19.91 3.02 3.91
C ASN A 281 20.41 1.57 3.91
N SER A 282 19.83 0.66 3.11
CA SER A 282 20.13 -0.79 3.15
C SER A 282 20.88 -1.30 1.91
N TRP A 283 21.85 -2.20 2.13
CA TRP A 283 22.58 -2.89 1.06
C TRP A 283 21.78 -4.03 0.40
N LYS A 284 21.05 -4.79 1.21
CA LYS A 284 20.25 -5.97 0.82
C LYS A 284 18.94 -5.84 1.58
N THR A 285 17.85 -5.49 0.91
CA THR A 285 16.64 -5.02 1.59
C THR A 285 15.63 -6.13 1.86
N SER A 286 15.23 -6.91 0.85
CA SER A 286 14.24 -7.95 1.02
C SER A 286 14.45 -9.12 0.06
N LEU A 287 14.70 -10.31 0.61
CA LEU A 287 14.85 -11.55 -0.15
C LEU A 287 13.61 -12.44 0.04
N VAL A 288 13.09 -12.95 -1.06
CA VAL A 288 12.01 -13.94 -1.07
C VAL A 288 12.50 -15.21 -1.78
N GLY A 289 12.57 -16.31 -1.03
CA GLY A 289 13.23 -17.55 -1.48
C GLY A 289 14.76 -17.45 -1.38
N HIS A 290 15.35 -18.11 -0.37
CA HIS A 290 16.75 -17.87 0.02
C HIS A 290 17.79 -18.50 -0.90
N SER A 291 17.46 -19.61 -1.57
CA SER A 291 18.41 -20.45 -2.29
C SER A 291 17.80 -21.04 -3.56
N GLU A 292 18.58 -21.05 -4.62
CA GLU A 292 18.25 -21.62 -5.94
C GLU A 292 18.08 -23.14 -5.86
N ASN A 293 18.67 -23.76 -4.84
CA ASN A 293 18.56 -25.20 -4.59
C ASN A 293 17.36 -25.57 -3.68
N ASN A 294 16.52 -24.60 -3.28
CA ASN A 294 15.38 -24.83 -2.39
C ASN A 294 14.04 -24.98 -3.13
N GLY A 295 14.05 -25.09 -4.46
CA GLY A 295 12.83 -25.15 -5.27
C GLY A 295 11.87 -26.28 -4.86
N LYS A 296 12.34 -27.40 -4.30
CA LYS A 296 11.47 -28.49 -3.79
C LYS A 296 10.54 -28.05 -2.66
N GLU A 297 10.98 -27.10 -1.85
CA GLU A 297 10.22 -26.55 -0.74
C GLU A 297 9.48 -25.28 -1.17
N ASP A 298 10.12 -24.40 -1.95
CA ASP A 298 9.60 -23.08 -2.25
C ASP A 298 8.59 -23.05 -3.43
N THR A 299 8.63 -24.02 -4.35
CA THR A 299 7.71 -24.05 -5.52
C THR A 299 6.27 -24.27 -5.07
N GLY A 300 5.35 -23.41 -5.53
CA GLY A 300 3.95 -23.43 -5.13
C GLY A 300 3.63 -22.62 -3.86
N HIS A 301 4.64 -21.96 -3.29
CA HIS A 301 4.56 -21.06 -2.13
C HIS A 301 5.08 -19.66 -2.48
N LEU A 302 5.49 -18.88 -1.48
CA LEU A 302 6.09 -17.54 -1.65
C LEU A 302 5.18 -16.57 -2.41
N ARG A 303 3.87 -16.60 -2.14
CA ARG A 303 2.93 -15.57 -2.62
C ARG A 303 3.06 -14.32 -1.77
N VAL A 304 3.58 -13.26 -2.38
CA VAL A 304 3.96 -12.03 -1.67
C VAL A 304 3.42 -10.79 -2.37
N SER A 305 2.89 -9.85 -1.60
CA SER A 305 2.46 -8.54 -2.07
C SER A 305 3.35 -7.46 -1.47
N TYR A 306 3.89 -6.58 -2.31
CA TYR A 306 4.56 -5.34 -1.89
C TYR A 306 3.76 -4.17 -2.42
N LEU A 307 3.04 -3.47 -1.53
CA LEU A 307 2.12 -2.40 -1.94
C LEU A 307 2.36 -1.11 -1.16
N TRP A 308 2.42 0.05 -1.84
CA TRP A 308 2.62 1.37 -1.22
C TRP A 308 3.87 1.52 -0.34
N ASN A 309 4.92 0.71 -0.57
CA ASN A 309 6.17 0.85 0.17
C ASN A 309 7.04 1.96 -0.42
N HIS A 310 7.86 2.57 0.43
CA HIS A 310 8.94 3.47 0.04
C HIS A 310 10.29 2.75 0.17
N PHE A 311 10.95 2.52 -0.95
CA PHE A 311 12.34 2.08 -0.98
C PHE A 311 13.22 3.31 -1.24
N TYR A 312 13.95 3.76 -0.23
CA TYR A 312 14.67 5.04 -0.29
C TYR A 312 16.15 4.91 0.09
N ASP A 313 17.05 5.28 -0.82
CA ASP A 313 18.49 5.22 -0.60
C ASP A 313 18.91 3.79 -0.23
N VAL A 314 18.62 2.84 -1.12
CA VAL A 314 18.86 1.41 -0.93
C VAL A 314 19.57 0.83 -2.15
N ASN A 315 20.32 -0.26 -1.96
CA ASN A 315 21.17 -0.80 -3.01
C ASN A 315 20.49 -1.87 -3.85
N SER A 316 19.97 -2.95 -3.24
CA SER A 316 19.37 -4.06 -4.00
C SER A 316 18.36 -4.92 -3.24
N ARG A 317 17.65 -5.78 -4.00
CA ARG A 317 16.64 -6.75 -3.55
C ARG A 317 15.34 -6.08 -3.07
N LEU A 318 14.57 -5.51 -4.01
CA LEU A 318 13.42 -4.65 -3.70
C LEU A 318 12.04 -5.11 -4.26
N PRO A 319 11.63 -6.38 -4.09
CA PRO A 319 12.33 -7.52 -3.52
C PRO A 319 13.13 -8.28 -4.59
N SER A 320 13.96 -9.22 -4.14
CA SER A 320 14.47 -10.30 -5.00
C SER A 320 13.68 -11.58 -4.72
N LEU A 321 12.88 -12.03 -5.68
CA LEU A 321 11.95 -13.16 -5.55
C LEU A 321 12.41 -14.37 -6.37
N ARG A 322 12.38 -15.56 -5.75
CA ARG A 322 12.57 -16.86 -6.40
C ARG A 322 11.31 -17.72 -6.30
N PHE A 323 11.05 -18.55 -7.31
CA PHE A 323 9.99 -19.59 -7.42
C PHE A 323 8.52 -19.16 -7.27
N GLY A 324 8.25 -18.13 -6.46
CA GLY A 324 6.91 -17.75 -6.05
C GLY A 324 6.23 -16.74 -6.97
N THR A 325 5.13 -16.20 -6.45
CA THR A 325 4.30 -15.22 -7.13
C THR A 325 4.36 -13.87 -6.43
N GLY A 326 4.72 -12.83 -7.17
CA GLY A 326 4.80 -11.46 -6.65
C GLY A 326 3.71 -10.57 -7.22
N HIS A 327 3.08 -9.76 -6.37
CA HIS A 327 2.37 -8.56 -6.81
C HIS A 327 3.04 -7.33 -6.23
N ILE A 328 3.56 -6.47 -7.10
CA ILE A 328 4.32 -5.29 -6.71
C ILE A 328 3.67 -4.07 -7.35
N ALA A 329 2.92 -3.31 -6.55
CA ALA A 329 2.18 -2.17 -7.05
C ALA A 329 2.20 -0.95 -6.14
N ASN A 330 2.04 0.23 -6.74
CA ASN A 330 1.98 1.51 -6.03
C ASN A 330 3.20 1.83 -5.14
N ASN A 331 4.35 1.18 -5.36
CA ASN A 331 5.55 1.44 -4.56
C ASN A 331 6.33 2.64 -5.13
N TYR A 332 6.98 3.37 -4.23
CA TYR A 332 7.92 4.42 -4.60
C TYR A 332 9.36 3.93 -4.39
N TYR A 333 10.11 3.85 -5.48
CA TYR A 333 11.53 3.52 -5.51
C TYR A 333 12.33 4.80 -5.76
N GLN A 334 13.13 5.22 -4.79
CA GLN A 334 13.87 6.47 -4.83
C GLN A 334 15.34 6.22 -4.49
N ASP A 335 16.24 6.65 -5.37
CA ASP A 335 17.69 6.56 -5.20
C ASP A 335 18.15 5.09 -5.00
N ILE A 336 17.99 4.29 -6.07
CA ILE A 336 18.32 2.85 -6.06
C ILE A 336 19.69 2.63 -6.71
N HIS A 337 20.67 2.21 -5.89
CA HIS A 337 22.09 2.23 -6.28
C HIS A 337 22.52 1.12 -7.23
N ALA A 338 21.88 -0.06 -7.17
CA ALA A 338 22.22 -1.21 -8.00
C ALA A 338 21.00 -1.79 -8.72
N SER A 339 20.09 -2.47 -8.01
CA SER A 339 18.95 -3.16 -8.63
C SER A 339 17.67 -3.02 -7.82
N GLY A 340 16.53 -3.03 -8.50
CA GLY A 340 15.20 -2.91 -7.93
C GLY A 340 14.54 -4.27 -7.73
N ILE A 341 13.49 -4.50 -8.51
CA ILE A 341 12.71 -5.74 -8.51
C ILE A 341 13.49 -6.81 -9.30
N ASN A 342 13.77 -7.95 -8.66
CA ASN A 342 14.45 -9.05 -9.33
C ASN A 342 13.53 -10.28 -9.30
N SER A 343 13.09 -10.73 -10.48
CA SER A 343 12.36 -12.00 -10.63
C SER A 343 13.34 -13.09 -11.05
N ARG A 344 13.35 -14.22 -10.33
CA ARG A 344 14.40 -15.23 -10.43
C ARG A 344 13.84 -16.65 -10.31
N GLU A 345 14.55 -17.64 -10.84
CA GLU A 345 14.28 -19.08 -10.65
C GLU A 345 12.80 -19.46 -10.87
N GLY A 346 12.23 -19.05 -12.02
CA GLY A 346 10.83 -19.32 -12.35
C GLY A 346 9.79 -18.53 -11.56
N ALA A 347 10.20 -17.56 -10.73
CA ALA A 347 9.26 -16.63 -10.12
C ALA A 347 8.47 -15.86 -11.18
N GLU A 348 7.24 -15.47 -10.85
CA GLU A 348 6.39 -14.68 -11.73
C GLU A 348 5.83 -13.48 -10.97
N ILE A 349 6.07 -12.27 -11.49
CA ILE A 349 5.73 -11.02 -10.82
C ILE A 349 4.84 -10.14 -11.71
N LEU A 350 3.71 -9.69 -11.16
CA LEU A 350 2.92 -8.61 -11.72
C LEU A 350 3.40 -7.27 -11.14
N VAL A 351 3.82 -6.34 -12.01
CA VAL A 351 4.38 -5.04 -11.64
C VAL A 351 3.54 -3.90 -12.23
N GLU A 352 2.87 -3.12 -11.37
CA GLU A 352 1.85 -2.14 -11.78
C GLU A 352 1.97 -0.81 -11.02
N SER A 353 1.79 0.33 -11.70
CA SER A 353 1.70 1.67 -11.08
C SER A 353 2.79 2.01 -10.06
N ASN A 354 4.03 1.53 -10.24
CA ASN A 354 5.15 1.93 -9.39
C ASN A 354 5.84 3.18 -9.95
N TYR A 355 6.47 3.95 -9.07
CA TYR A 355 7.28 5.11 -9.46
C TYR A 355 8.74 4.85 -9.12
N PHE A 356 9.62 4.94 -10.10
CA PHE A 356 11.07 4.83 -9.96
C PHE A 356 11.71 6.20 -10.23
N SER A 357 12.40 6.76 -9.24
CA SER A 357 13.20 7.98 -9.34
C SER A 357 14.66 7.65 -9.04
N ASN A 358 15.57 7.93 -9.98
CA ASN A 358 17.00 7.61 -9.85
C ASN A 358 17.27 6.13 -9.54
N ALA A 359 16.57 5.22 -10.21
CA ALA A 359 16.78 3.78 -10.05
C ALA A 359 17.69 3.24 -11.15
N LYS A 360 18.84 2.67 -10.80
CA LYS A 360 19.81 2.19 -11.80
C LYS A 360 19.25 1.08 -12.68
N ASN A 361 18.82 -0.03 -12.07
CA ASN A 361 18.16 -1.14 -12.77
C ASN A 361 16.82 -1.41 -12.07
N PRO A 362 15.69 -0.86 -12.56
CA PRO A 362 14.44 -0.87 -11.79
C PRO A 362 13.78 -2.27 -11.73
N ILE A 363 13.87 -3.06 -12.80
CA ILE A 363 13.30 -4.41 -12.90
C ILE A 363 14.26 -5.28 -13.70
N GLU A 364 14.54 -6.49 -13.20
CA GLU A 364 15.48 -7.43 -13.82
C GLU A 364 14.93 -8.87 -13.86
N THR A 365 15.00 -9.50 -15.03
CA THR A 365 14.91 -10.97 -15.19
C THR A 365 16.06 -11.55 -16.00
N ALA A 366 16.80 -10.71 -16.77
CA ALA A 366 17.72 -11.12 -17.83
C ALA A 366 18.71 -12.23 -17.42
N ASP A 367 19.24 -12.14 -16.21
CA ASP A 367 20.27 -13.04 -15.68
C ASP A 367 19.73 -14.11 -14.72
N TYR A 368 18.40 -14.27 -14.61
CA TYR A 368 17.82 -14.98 -13.46
C TYR A 368 16.71 -15.98 -13.77
N ASP A 369 16.37 -16.23 -15.04
CA ASP A 369 15.34 -17.21 -15.43
C ASP A 369 13.97 -16.99 -14.74
N GLY A 370 13.63 -15.74 -14.42
CA GLY A 370 12.33 -15.34 -13.87
C GLY A 370 11.43 -14.68 -14.91
N TYR A 371 10.18 -14.43 -14.53
CA TYR A 371 9.15 -13.84 -15.38
C TYR A 371 8.57 -12.58 -14.74
N VAL A 372 8.29 -11.57 -15.56
CA VAL A 372 7.59 -10.36 -15.15
C VAL A 372 6.50 -10.01 -16.16
N VAL A 373 5.36 -9.57 -15.66
CA VAL A 373 4.35 -8.81 -16.43
C VAL A 373 4.41 -7.37 -15.95
N VAL A 374 4.79 -6.46 -16.84
CA VAL A 374 4.77 -5.02 -16.56
C VAL A 374 3.51 -4.45 -17.18
N ASN A 375 2.68 -3.80 -16.36
CA ASN A 375 1.53 -3.03 -16.84
C ASN A 375 1.94 -1.54 -16.98
N ASP A 376 1.46 -0.87 -18.03
CA ASP A 376 2.12 0.34 -18.58
C ASP A 376 2.11 1.59 -17.69
N ASP A 377 1.43 1.59 -16.55
CA ASP A 377 1.35 2.76 -15.66
C ASP A 377 2.61 2.97 -14.80
N ASN A 378 3.67 2.17 -14.93
CA ASN A 378 4.92 2.41 -14.17
C ASN A 378 5.70 3.64 -14.72
N ILE A 379 6.27 4.47 -13.83
CA ILE A 379 7.08 5.64 -14.21
C ILE A 379 8.56 5.42 -13.90
N TYR A 380 9.45 5.76 -14.85
CA TYR A 380 10.90 5.64 -14.72
C TYR A 380 11.59 7.02 -14.88
N GLU A 381 11.49 7.85 -13.86
CA GLU A 381 12.15 9.16 -13.81
C GLU A 381 13.65 9.00 -13.54
N ASN A 382 14.50 9.54 -14.43
CA ASN A 382 15.96 9.49 -14.31
C ASN A 382 16.52 8.08 -13.99
N SER A 383 15.83 7.05 -14.47
CA SER A 383 16.08 5.66 -14.13
C SER A 383 16.52 4.87 -15.35
N GLY A 384 17.17 3.72 -15.13
CA GLY A 384 17.38 2.73 -16.17
C GLY A 384 16.06 2.16 -16.68
N LYS A 385 16.14 1.36 -17.74
CA LYS A 385 14.98 0.64 -18.28
C LYS A 385 14.87 -0.74 -17.63
N PRO A 386 13.66 -1.32 -17.51
CA PRO A 386 13.51 -2.74 -17.22
C PRO A 386 14.36 -3.61 -18.15
N ASP A 387 15.09 -4.56 -17.58
CA ASP A 387 15.91 -5.54 -18.31
C ASP A 387 15.26 -6.92 -18.23
N LEU A 388 14.39 -7.19 -19.21
CA LEU A 388 13.48 -8.32 -19.21
C LEU A 388 13.82 -9.29 -20.36
N SER A 389 14.15 -10.52 -19.99
CA SER A 389 14.24 -11.68 -20.89
C SER A 389 13.05 -12.63 -20.77
N GLY A 390 12.40 -12.66 -19.60
CA GLY A 390 11.28 -13.52 -19.29
C GLY A 390 9.99 -12.72 -19.13
N VAL A 391 9.06 -12.94 -20.04
CA VAL A 391 7.73 -12.32 -20.00
C VAL A 391 6.75 -13.31 -19.38
N GLY A 392 6.10 -12.89 -18.30
CA GLY A 392 5.08 -13.69 -17.63
C GLY A 392 3.73 -13.66 -18.34
N SER A 393 2.76 -14.32 -17.72
CA SER A 393 1.36 -14.42 -18.11
C SER A 393 0.38 -14.10 -16.98
N ILE A 394 0.87 -13.90 -15.75
CA ILE A 394 0.03 -13.51 -14.61
C ILE A 394 -0.77 -12.24 -14.90
N SER A 395 -2.05 -12.26 -14.50
CA SER A 395 -2.98 -11.16 -14.63
C SER A 395 -3.54 -10.74 -13.27
N PRO A 396 -4.17 -9.55 -13.17
CA PRO A 396 -4.90 -9.13 -11.96
C PRO A 396 -5.89 -10.17 -11.43
N ALA A 397 -6.55 -10.90 -12.32
CA ALA A 397 -7.53 -11.92 -11.93
C ALA A 397 -6.90 -13.12 -11.23
N ASP A 398 -5.64 -13.44 -11.54
CA ASP A 398 -4.91 -14.57 -10.96
C ASP A 398 -4.46 -14.30 -9.52
N LEU A 399 -4.40 -13.02 -9.10
CA LEU A 399 -4.02 -12.63 -7.74
C LEU A 399 -5.04 -13.07 -6.68
N GLY A 400 -6.32 -13.12 -7.04
CA GLY A 400 -7.40 -13.61 -6.19
C GLY A 400 -7.88 -12.66 -5.08
N TYR A 401 -7.43 -11.41 -5.06
CA TYR A 401 -7.93 -10.34 -4.16
C TYR A 401 -8.17 -9.03 -4.91
N ASP A 402 -9.03 -8.19 -4.35
CA ASP A 402 -9.29 -6.85 -4.86
C ASP A 402 -8.21 -5.86 -4.40
N TYR A 403 -7.88 -4.90 -5.25
CA TYR A 403 -6.95 -3.82 -4.97
C TYR A 403 -7.26 -2.59 -5.82
N THR A 404 -6.67 -1.46 -5.47
CA THR A 404 -6.73 -0.22 -6.24
C THR A 404 -5.34 0.16 -6.71
N LEU A 405 -5.25 0.60 -7.96
CA LEU A 405 -4.05 1.23 -8.49
C LEU A 405 -4.19 2.73 -8.36
N GLU A 406 -3.14 3.37 -7.85
CA GLU A 406 -3.04 4.82 -7.91
C GLU A 406 -2.53 5.25 -9.29
N ALA A 407 -2.76 6.51 -9.66
CA ALA A 407 -2.01 7.08 -10.76
C ALA A 407 -0.53 7.14 -10.36
N ALA A 408 0.36 6.50 -11.13
CA ALA A 408 1.76 6.39 -10.74
C ALA A 408 2.45 7.73 -10.49
N VAL A 409 2.06 8.79 -11.21
CA VAL A 409 2.58 10.16 -11.00
C VAL A 409 2.32 10.70 -9.59
N ASP A 410 1.27 10.23 -8.92
CA ASP A 410 0.89 10.68 -7.58
C ASP A 410 1.58 9.83 -6.48
N ILE A 411 2.13 8.66 -6.83
CA ILE A 411 2.77 7.72 -5.90
C ILE A 411 3.83 8.36 -5.00
N PRO A 412 4.76 9.21 -5.49
CA PRO A 412 5.71 9.86 -4.59
C PRO A 412 5.02 10.64 -3.47
N SER A 413 3.93 11.36 -3.77
CA SER A 413 3.20 12.14 -2.77
C SER A 413 2.40 11.26 -1.81
N ILE A 414 1.72 10.24 -2.33
CA ILE A 414 0.91 9.29 -1.57
C ILE A 414 1.80 8.51 -0.60
N VAL A 415 2.86 7.88 -1.13
CA VAL A 415 3.75 7.02 -0.34
C VAL A 415 4.55 7.81 0.68
N VAL A 416 5.11 8.98 0.33
CA VAL A 416 5.88 9.79 1.30
C VAL A 416 5.02 10.32 2.46
N SER A 417 3.71 10.51 2.23
CA SER A 417 2.78 11.02 3.24
C SER A 417 2.06 9.93 4.03
N GLY A 418 2.09 8.67 3.58
CA GLY A 418 1.42 7.54 4.25
C GLY A 418 2.37 6.47 4.78
N ALA A 419 3.52 6.23 4.16
CA ALA A 419 4.33 5.06 4.48
C ALA A 419 5.26 5.25 5.71
N GLY A 420 5.37 4.18 6.49
CA GLY A 420 6.33 4.01 7.57
C GLY A 420 5.76 4.30 8.95
N ALA A 421 6.57 3.98 9.96
CA ALA A 421 6.17 3.98 11.37
C ALA A 421 5.53 5.29 11.78
N LYS A 422 6.11 6.43 11.38
CA LYS A 422 5.66 7.78 11.77
C LYS A 422 4.21 8.13 11.36
N HIS A 423 3.63 7.41 10.40
CA HIS A 423 2.26 7.65 9.90
C HIS A 423 1.23 6.70 10.50
N TYR A 424 1.66 5.76 11.33
CA TYR A 424 0.75 4.91 12.07
C TYR A 424 0.13 5.68 13.24
N SER A 425 -1.18 5.94 13.19
CA SER A 425 -1.93 6.41 14.35
C SER A 425 -2.43 5.22 15.16
N ALA A 426 -2.05 5.18 16.43
CA ALA A 426 -2.48 4.20 17.44
C ALA A 426 -3.97 4.33 17.79
#